data_AF-A0AAU1XP18-F1
#
_entry.id   AF-A0AAU1XP18-F1
#
_cell.length_a   1.000
_cell.length_b   1.000
_cell.length_c   1.000
_cell.angle_alpha   90.00
_cell.angle_beta   90.00
_cell.angle_gamma   90.00
#
_symmetry.space_group_name_H-M   'P 1'
#
loop_
_entity.id
_entity.type
_entity.pdbx_description
1 polymer ?
#
loop_
_entity_poly.entity_id
_entity_poly.type
_entity_poly.pdbx_seq_one_letter_code
_entity_poly.pdbx_strand_id
1 'polypeptide(L)' 'MIHSSLVCQGCSGTLHAVSTAHTHFAHLLSWEVDHDHTPACCPLRPFLPLTGEAAHIHELAHADRVLTTPT' A
#
# COMPACT_ATOMS: atom_id res chain seq x y z
N MET A 1 13.43 3.15 -5.82
CA MET A 1 11.96 3.10 -5.88
C MET A 1 11.58 1.63 -5.91
N ILE A 2 10.94 1.13 -4.85
CA ILE A 2 10.47 -0.27 -4.81
C ILE A 2 9.09 -0.29 -5.44
N HIS A 3 8.88 -1.16 -6.42
CA HIS A 3 7.57 -1.45 -6.98
C HIS A 3 7.20 -2.88 -6.56
N SER A 4 6.15 -3.02 -5.76
CA SER A 4 5.58 -4.31 -5.40
C SER A 4 4.14 -4.35 -5.88
N SER A 5 3.79 -5.40 -6.63
CA SER A 5 2.39 -5.67 -6.99
C SER A 5 1.73 -6.35 -5.81
N LEU A 6 0.78 -5.66 -5.20
CA LEU A 6 0.00 -6.16 -4.06
C LEU A 6 -1.42 -6.42 -4.52
N VAL A 7 -2.17 -7.19 -3.74
CA VAL A 7 -3.57 -7.49 -4.03
C VAL A 7 -4.45 -6.86 -2.96
N CYS A 8 -5.49 -6.16 -3.39
CA CYS A 8 -6.49 -5.61 -2.50
C CYS A 8 -7.35 -6.73 -1.92
N GLN A 9 -7.41 -6.86 -0.60
CA GLN A 9 -8.24 -7.86 0.08
C GLN A 9 -9.75 -7.66 -0.19
N GLY A 10 -10.19 -6.43 -0.48
CA GLY A 10 -11.60 -6.10 -0.66
C GLY A 10 -12.16 -6.41 -2.05
N CYS A 11 -11.36 -6.27 -3.10
CA CYS A 11 -11.81 -6.43 -4.49
C CYS A 11 -10.94 -7.38 -5.32
N SER A 12 -9.88 -7.95 -4.73
CA SER A 12 -8.85 -8.74 -5.43
C SER A 12 -8.16 -7.99 -6.59
N GLY A 13 -8.28 -6.67 -6.65
CA GLY A 13 -7.64 -5.82 -7.66
C GLY A 13 -6.16 -5.59 -7.34
N THR A 14 -5.37 -5.30 -8.37
CA THR A 14 -3.95 -4.97 -8.23
C THR A 14 -3.77 -3.61 -7.59
N LEU A 15 -2.92 -3.56 -6.57
CA LEU A 15 -2.45 -2.35 -5.91
C LEU A 15 -1.02 -2.05 -6.35
N HIS A 16 -0.77 -0.79 -6.69
CA HIS A 16 0.57 -0.23 -6.87
C HIS A 16 1.05 0.38 -5.57
N ALA A 17 2.22 -0.08 -5.14
CA ALA A 17 2.97 0.53 -4.06
C ALA A 17 4.16 1.32 -4.62
N VAL A 18 4.34 2.54 -4.14
CA VAL A 18 5.50 3.40 -4.41
C VAL A 18 6.12 3.80 -3.08
N SER A 19 7.45 3.68 -3.00
CA SER A 19 8.23 4.08 -1.83
C SER A 19 9.24 5.17 -2.18
N THR A 20 9.28 6.24 -1.38
CA THR A 20 10.31 7.28 -1.44
C THR A 20 11.20 7.18 -0.21
N ALA A 21 12.52 7.05 -0.42
CA ALA A 21 13.48 6.97 0.68
C ALA A 21 13.80 8.37 1.21
N HIS A 22 13.70 8.56 2.52
CA HIS A 22 14.19 9.77 3.16
C HIS A 22 15.71 9.65 3.32
N THR A 23 16.46 10.56 2.70
CA THR A 23 17.93 10.59 2.77
C THR A 23 18.47 10.80 4.18
N HIS A 24 17.62 11.20 5.14
CA HIS A 24 18.00 11.55 6.51
C HIS A 24 17.69 10.47 7.56
N PHE A 25 16.77 9.55 7.27
CA PHE A 25 16.42 8.43 8.17
C PHE A 25 16.61 7.13 7.40
N ALA A 26 17.73 6.45 7.65
CA ALA A 26 18.23 5.31 6.86
C ALA A 26 17.29 4.08 6.81
N HIS A 27 16.17 4.10 7.52
CA HIS A 27 15.26 2.96 7.66
C HIS A 27 13.78 3.27 7.42
N LEU A 28 13.41 4.53 7.16
CA LEU A 28 12.02 4.91 6.91
C LEU A 28 11.80 5.28 5.45
N LEU A 29 10.78 4.67 4.86
CA LEU A 29 10.29 4.97 3.53
C LEU A 29 8.93 5.63 3.67
N SER A 30 8.69 6.71 2.92
CA SER A 30 7.34 7.21 2.70
C SER A 30 6.69 6.34 1.64
N TRP A 31 5.55 5.75 1.97
CA TRP A 31 4.79 4.87 1.10
C TRP A 31 3.50 5.53 0.65
N GLU A 32 3.14 5.24 -0.59
CA GLU A 32 1.82 5.46 -1.16
C GLU A 32 1.37 4.17 -1.84
N VAL A 33 0.17 3.70 -1.52
CA VAL A 33 -0.42 2.50 -2.11
C VAL A 33 -1.83 2.81 -2.59
N ASP A 34 -2.07 2.60 -3.88
CA ASP A 34 -3.39 2.75 -4.49
C ASP A 34 -3.66 1.67 -5.53
N HIS A 35 -4.89 1.54 -6.01
CA HIS A 35 -5.19 0.66 -7.14
C HIS A 35 -4.59 1.21 -8.43
N ASP A 36 -4.04 0.31 -9.24
CA ASP A 36 -3.72 0.62 -10.65
C ASP A 36 -4.96 1.10 -11.41
N HIS A 37 -6.06 0.36 -11.19
CA HIS A 37 -7.37 0.67 -11.70
C HIS A 37 -8.39 0.42 -10.59
N THR A 38 -8.89 1.51 -9.97
CA THR A 38 -9.84 1.39 -8.86
C THR A 38 -11.17 0.82 -9.35
N PRO A 39 -11.58 -0.38 -8.92
CA PRO A 39 -12.90 -0.89 -9.23
C PRO A 39 -13.96 -0.01 -8.55
N ALA A 40 -15.04 0.35 -9.26
CA ALA A 40 -16.09 1.22 -8.73
C ALA A 40 -16.69 0.69 -7.41
N CYS A 41 -16.69 -0.63 -7.22
CA CYS A 41 -17.31 -1.32 -6.09
C CYS A 41 -16.30 -1.82 -5.03
N CYS A 42 -15.06 -1.32 -5.00
CA CYS A 42 -14.12 -1.76 -3.97
C CYS A 42 -14.58 -1.29 -2.57
N PRO A 43 -14.88 -2.21 -1.63
CA PRO A 43 -15.38 -1.84 -0.30
C PRO A 43 -14.31 -1.13 0.54
N LEU A 44 -13.04 -1.27 0.18
CA LEU A 44 -11.90 -0.67 0.87
C LEU A 44 -11.45 0.66 0.27
N ARG A 45 -12.18 1.17 -0.72
CA ARG A 45 -11.92 2.48 -1.32
C ARG A 45 -11.78 3.63 -0.31
N PRO A 46 -12.52 3.68 0.82
CA PRO A 46 -12.33 4.73 1.82
C PRO A 46 -10.98 4.70 2.56
N PHE A 47 -10.26 3.58 2.51
CA PHE A 47 -8.93 3.43 3.12
C PHE A 47 -7.80 3.73 2.13
N LEU A 48 -8.13 4.05 0.88
CA LEU A 48 -7.17 4.27 -0.19
C LEU A 48 -7.19 5.73 -0.64
N PRO A 49 -6.02 6.30 -1.00
CA PRO A 49 -4.70 5.66 -0.98
C PRO A 49 -4.20 5.41 0.46
N LEU A 50 -3.52 4.29 0.69
CA LEU A 50 -2.79 4.06 1.94
C LEU A 50 -1.52 4.89 1.87
N THR A 51 -1.31 5.75 2.87
CA THR A 51 -0.13 6.61 2.94
C THR A 51 0.47 6.56 4.34
N GLY A 52 1.79 6.71 4.42
CA GLY A 52 2.48 6.78 5.71
C GLY A 52 3.97 6.50 5.61
N GLU A 53 4.66 6.63 6.74
CA GLU A 53 6.08 6.33 6.85
C GLU A 53 6.27 4.99 7.57
N ALA A 54 7.00 4.08 6.95
CA ALA A 54 7.26 2.76 7.51
C ALA A 54 8.53 2.15 6.91
N ALA A 55 9.17 1.23 7.65
CA ALA A 55 10.25 0.43 7.09
C ALA A 55 9.69 -0.59 6.07
N HIS A 56 8.51 -1.14 6.37
CA HIS A 56 7.81 -2.09 5.51
C HIS A 56 6.37 -1.67 5.24
N ILE A 57 5.89 -1.91 4.01
CA ILE A 57 4.54 -1.56 3.58
C ILE A 57 3.42 -2.17 4.46
N HIS A 58 3.65 -3.33 5.08
CA HIS A 58 2.69 -3.99 5.98
C HIS A 58 2.57 -3.30 7.35
N GLU A 59 3.46 -2.37 7.68
CA GLU A 59 3.41 -1.59 8.92
C GLU A 59 2.56 -0.31 8.77
N LEU A 60 2.11 0.02 7.55
CA LEU A 60 1.23 1.16 7.34
C LEU A 60 -0.11 0.94 8.07
N ALA A 61 -0.69 2.05 8.55
CA ALA A 61 -2.01 2.01 9.14
C ALA A 61 -3.02 1.43 8.12
N HIS A 62 -3.80 0.45 8.55
CA HIS A 62 -4.79 -0.25 7.72
C HIS A 62 -4.22 -1.15 6.60
N ALA A 63 -2.90 -1.36 6.56
CA ALA A 63 -2.29 -2.32 5.64
C ALA A 63 -2.86 -3.74 5.83
N ASP A 64 -3.12 -4.16 7.07
CA ASP A 64 -3.73 -5.45 7.41
C ASP A 64 -5.14 -5.64 6.84
N ARG A 65 -5.85 -4.53 6.59
CA ARG A 65 -7.21 -4.55 6.05
C ARG A 65 -7.24 -4.54 4.54
N VAL A 66 -6.24 -3.92 3.93
CA VAL A 66 -6.21 -3.60 2.50
C VAL A 66 -5.31 -4.56 1.73
N LEU A 67 -4.16 -4.93 2.29
CA LEU A 67 -3.18 -5.80 1.64
C LEU A 67 -3.46 -7.24 2.03
N THR A 68 -3.52 -8.13 1.04
CA THR A 68 -3.47 -9.57 1.33
C THR A 68 -2.10 -9.91 1.94
N THR A 69 -2.09 -10.60 3.08
CA THR A 69 -0.85 -11.13 3.64
C THR A 69 -0.23 -12.14 2.68
N PRO A 70 1.09 -12.08 2.41
CA PRO A 70 1.77 -13.17 1.72
C PRO A 70 1.59 -14.46 2.54
N THR A 71 1.24 -15.55 1.85
CA THR A 71 1.10 -16.89 2.46
C THR A 71 2.45 -17.56 2.63
#